data_AF-X1EXX0-F1
#
_entry.id   AF-X1EXX0-F1
#
_cell.length_a   1.000
_cell.length_b   1.000
_cell.length_c   1.000
_cell.angle_alpha   90.00
_cell.angle_beta   90.00
_cell.angle_gamma   90.00
#
_symmetry.space_group_name_H-M   'P 1'
#
loop_
_entity.id
_entity.type
_entity.pdbx_description
1 polymer ?
#
loop_
_entity_poly.entity_id
_entity_poly.type
_entity_poly.pdbx_seq_one_letter_code
_entity_poly.pdbx_strand_id
1 'polypeptide(L)'
;MKTEDQVCSLELAKQLKELGVKQDSVFFWCTIRDAEIEYIDIMRERDIHMKENNYCVEIVRSAFTDAELEREIFQWIENQEVPYDFTIHFSPTGGVWGTETFSEMYEVQLINSLMERAGTGANAKAKMLIHLLKNDLIEK
;
A
#
# COMPACT_ATOMS: atom_id res chain seq x y z
N MET A 1 -5.57 16.79 -6.49
CA MET A 1 -5.07 15.43 -6.27
C MET A 1 -6.15 14.48 -6.77
N LYS A 2 -5.80 13.51 -7.61
CA LYS A 2 -6.77 12.54 -8.15
C LYS A 2 -6.97 11.41 -7.13
N THR A 3 -8.14 10.76 -7.11
CA THR A 3 -8.44 9.67 -6.17
C THR A 3 -7.48 8.50 -6.37
N GLU A 4 -7.10 8.26 -7.61
CA GLU A 4 -6.17 7.24 -8.08
C GLU A 4 -4.76 7.45 -7.54
N ASP A 5 -4.38 8.70 -7.24
CA ASP A 5 -3.10 9.03 -6.59
C ASP A 5 -3.13 8.74 -5.08
N GLN A 6 -4.33 8.65 -4.49
CA GLN A 6 -4.56 8.42 -3.06
C GLN A 6 -4.77 6.95 -2.71
N VAL A 7 -4.79 6.04 -3.69
CA VAL A 7 -4.88 4.60 -3.46
C VAL A 7 -3.73 3.87 -4.15
N CYS A 8 -3.37 2.69 -3.63
CA CYS A 8 -2.35 1.87 -4.26
C CYS A 8 -2.89 1.18 -5.53
N SER A 9 -1.98 0.82 -6.43
CA SER A 9 -2.31 0.11 -7.67
C SER A 9 -2.97 -1.24 -7.36
N LEU A 10 -3.76 -1.74 -8.32
CA LEU A 10 -4.44 -3.02 -8.19
C LEU A 10 -3.46 -4.18 -7.89
N GLU A 11 -2.28 -4.19 -8.50
CA GLU A 11 -1.26 -5.21 -8.26
C GLU A 11 -0.71 -5.17 -6.82
N LEU A 12 -0.48 -3.97 -6.28
CA LEU A 12 0.00 -3.81 -4.92
C LEU A 12 -1.09 -4.15 -3.90
N ALA A 13 -2.34 -3.75 -4.18
CA ALA A 13 -3.48 -4.09 -3.34
C ALA A 13 -3.71 -5.61 -3.23
N LYS A 14 -3.51 -6.36 -4.34
CA LYS A 14 -3.55 -7.83 -4.32
C LYS A 14 -2.48 -8.41 -3.40
N GLN A 15 -1.24 -7.94 -3.53
CA GLN A 15 -0.12 -8.42 -2.71
C GLN A 15 -0.32 -8.13 -1.22
N LEU A 16 -0.77 -6.93 -0.85
CA LEU A 16 -1.05 -6.57 0.55
C LEU A 16 -2.12 -7.48 1.18
N LYS A 17 -3.16 -7.79 0.42
CA LYS A 17 -4.23 -8.69 0.86
C LYS A 17 -3.74 -10.13 1.05
N GLU A 18 -2.88 -10.62 0.15
CA GLU A 18 -2.23 -11.94 0.29
C GLU A 18 -1.29 -12.00 1.51
N LEU A 19 -0.68 -10.87 1.88
CA LEU A 19 0.15 -10.76 3.08
C LEU A 19 -0.66 -10.63 4.38
N GLY A 20 -1.98 -10.46 4.29
CA GLY A 20 -2.88 -10.40 5.44
C GLY A 20 -3.10 -9.01 6.01
N VAL A 21 -2.64 -7.95 5.33
CA VAL A 21 -2.82 -6.56 5.79
C VAL A 21 -4.31 -6.27 5.91
N LYS A 22 -4.73 -5.86 7.12
CA LYS A 22 -6.12 -5.50 7.38
C LYS A 22 -6.51 -4.29 6.55
N GLN A 23 -7.74 -4.32 6.06
CA GLN A 23 -8.28 -3.26 5.24
C GLN A 23 -9.60 -2.79 5.83
N ASP A 24 -9.68 -1.51 6.13
CA ASP A 24 -10.91 -0.84 6.58
C ASP A 24 -11.62 -0.12 5.41
N SER A 25 -11.06 -0.20 4.20
CA SER A 25 -11.34 0.77 3.15
C SER A 25 -12.75 0.71 2.61
N VAL A 26 -13.26 1.90 2.33
CA VAL A 26 -14.50 2.12 1.60
C VAL A 26 -14.27 2.03 0.08
N PHE A 27 -13.02 1.94 -0.39
CA PHE A 27 -12.69 1.95 -1.82
C PHE A 27 -12.36 0.56 -2.38
N PHE A 28 -12.81 0.33 -3.61
CA PHE A 28 -12.64 -0.93 -4.32
C PHE A 28 -12.27 -0.69 -5.79
N TRP A 29 -11.26 -1.41 -6.25
CA TRP A 29 -11.04 -1.67 -7.65
C TRP A 29 -12.15 -2.56 -8.18
N CYS A 30 -12.85 -2.07 -9.19
CA CYS A 30 -13.97 -2.75 -9.82
C CYS A 30 -13.78 -2.82 -11.32
N THR A 31 -14.23 -3.91 -11.92
CA THR A 31 -14.38 -4.02 -13.37
C THR A 31 -15.80 -3.60 -13.70
N ILE A 32 -15.94 -2.59 -14.55
CA ILE A 32 -17.23 -2.11 -15.04
C ILE A 32 -17.38 -2.63 -16.47
N ARG A 33 -18.45 -3.38 -16.71
CA ARG A 33 -18.84 -3.85 -18.03
C ARG A 33 -20.11 -3.14 -18.49
N ASP A 34 -19.98 -2.44 -19.61
CA ASP A 34 -21.08 -1.97 -20.44
C ASP A 34 -21.12 -2.79 -21.74
N ALA A 35 -22.23 -2.76 -22.47
CA ALA A 35 -22.53 -3.58 -23.65
C ALA A 35 -21.40 -3.70 -24.69
N GLU A 36 -20.46 -2.74 -24.74
CA GLU A 36 -19.34 -2.72 -25.68
C GLU A 36 -17.96 -2.44 -25.04
N ILE A 37 -17.88 -2.14 -23.73
CA ILE A 37 -16.64 -1.66 -23.10
C ILE A 37 -16.46 -2.29 -21.71
N GLU A 38 -15.25 -2.80 -21.46
CA GLU A 38 -14.78 -3.24 -20.15
C GLU A 38 -13.61 -2.36 -19.69
N TYR A 39 -13.71 -1.78 -18.49
CA TYR A 39 -12.62 -0.99 -17.90
C TYR A 39 -12.56 -1.16 -16.38
N ILE A 40 -11.43 -0.78 -15.79
CA ILE A 40 -11.16 -0.86 -14.36
C ILE A 40 -11.27 0.55 -13.74
N ASP A 41 -11.99 0.67 -12.63
CA ASP A 41 -12.22 1.92 -11.92
C ASP A 41 -12.13 1.74 -10.40
N ILE A 42 -11.98 2.84 -9.67
CA ILE A 42 -11.98 2.88 -8.19
C ILE A 42 -13.29 3.48 -7.72
N MET A 43 -14.10 2.68 -7.03
CA MET A 43 -15.41 3.11 -6.54
C MET A 43 -15.47 3.05 -5.02
N ARG A 44 -16.30 3.90 -4.41
CA ARG A 44 -16.68 3.72 -3.00
C ARG A 44 -17.78 2.67 -2.91
N GLU A 45 -17.83 1.91 -1.81
CA GLU A 45 -18.81 0.85 -1.57
C GLU A 45 -20.25 1.28 -1.85
N ARG A 46 -20.63 2.47 -1.37
CA ARG A 46 -21.98 3.04 -1.55
C ARG A 46 -22.31 3.38 -3.01
N ASP A 47 -21.30 3.62 -3.84
CA ASP A 47 -21.45 4.00 -5.24
C ASP A 47 -21.61 2.75 -6.14
N ILE A 48 -21.19 1.57 -5.66
CA ILE A 48 -21.35 0.28 -6.36
C ILE A 48 -22.83 -0.03 -6.58
N HIS A 49 -23.64 0.10 -5.52
CA HIS A 49 -25.07 -0.21 -5.53
C HIS A 49 -25.88 0.69 -6.47
N MET A 50 -25.40 1.92 -6.74
CA MET A 50 -26.09 2.83 -7.66
C MET A 50 -25.89 2.45 -9.14
N LYS A 51 -24.77 1.80 -9.48
CA LYS A 51 -24.44 1.44 -10.87
C LYS A 51 -24.93 0.06 -11.30
N GLU A 52 -25.26 -0.84 -10.38
CA GLU A 52 -25.80 -2.18 -10.71
C GLU A 52 -27.09 -2.11 -11.57
N ASN A 53 -27.84 -1.02 -11.49
CA ASN A 53 -29.09 -0.87 -12.26
C ASN A 53 -28.85 -0.62 -13.77
N ASN A 54 -27.65 -0.21 -14.19
CA ASN A 54 -27.32 0.07 -15.60
C ASN A 54 -26.06 -0.67 -16.10
N TYR A 55 -25.26 -1.25 -15.21
CA TYR A 55 -23.97 -1.87 -15.52
C TYR A 55 -23.75 -3.14 -14.71
N CYS A 56 -22.97 -4.08 -15.24
CA CYS A 56 -22.41 -5.16 -14.43
C CYS A 56 -21.12 -4.67 -13.77
N VAL A 57 -21.09 -4.64 -12.44
CA VAL A 57 -19.92 -4.23 -11.66
C VAL A 57 -19.39 -5.44 -10.91
N GLU A 58 -18.16 -5.85 -11.23
CA GLU A 58 -17.46 -6.93 -10.53
C GLU A 58 -16.40 -6.32 -9.61
N ILE A 59 -16.53 -6.52 -8.30
CA ILE A 59 -15.50 -6.08 -7.35
C ILE A 59 -14.26 -6.96 -7.55
N VAL A 60 -13.19 -6.34 -8.04
CA VAL A 60 -11.91 -7.03 -8.24
C VAL A 60 -11.22 -7.14 -6.91
N ARG A 61 -10.90 -6.01 -6.25
CA ARG A 61 -10.25 -5.99 -4.95
C ARG A 61 -10.46 -4.66 -4.22
N SER A 62 -10.49 -4.74 -2.91
CA SER A 62 -9.95 -3.78 -1.97
C SER A 62 -8.90 -2.79 -2.53
N ALA A 63 -9.11 -1.49 -2.44
CA ALA A 63 -8.07 -0.48 -2.68
C ALA A 63 -7.58 0.07 -1.32
N PHE A 64 -6.26 0.05 -1.06
CA PHE A 64 -5.70 0.63 0.15
C PHE A 64 -5.37 2.10 -0.10
N THR A 65 -5.90 2.97 0.75
CA THR A 65 -5.62 4.41 0.67
C THR A 65 -4.24 4.74 1.25
N ASP A 66 -3.69 5.87 0.84
CA ASP A 66 -2.43 6.41 1.35
C ASP A 66 -2.44 6.58 2.88
N ALA A 67 -3.60 6.94 3.44
CA ALA A 67 -3.81 7.12 4.88
C ALA A 67 -3.91 5.78 5.64
N GLU A 68 -4.56 4.77 5.06
CA GLU A 68 -4.60 3.43 5.66
C GLU A 68 -3.20 2.84 5.73
N LEU A 69 -2.45 2.90 4.63
CA LEU A 69 -1.08 2.39 4.59
C LEU A 69 -0.18 3.11 5.59
N GLU A 70 -0.30 4.43 5.67
CA GLU A 70 0.42 5.26 6.64
C GLU A 70 0.12 4.86 8.08
N ARG A 71 -1.16 4.64 8.41
CA ARG A 71 -1.58 4.20 9.73
C ARG A 71 -1.02 2.83 10.08
N GLU A 72 -1.08 1.87 9.16
CA GLU A 72 -0.48 0.54 9.41
C GLU A 72 1.02 0.69 9.70
N ILE A 73 1.77 1.40 8.85
CA ILE A 73 3.22 1.62 9.05
C ILE A 73 3.52 2.30 10.39
N PHE A 74 2.77 3.35 10.76
CA PHE A 74 3.01 4.05 12.01
C PHE A 74 2.66 3.25 13.24
N GLN A 75 1.62 2.40 13.20
CA GLN A 75 1.33 1.50 14.31
C GLN A 75 2.51 0.58 14.63
N TRP A 76 3.18 0.02 13.62
CA TRP A 76 4.39 -0.78 13.81
C TRP A 76 5.55 0.03 14.43
N ILE A 77 5.76 1.27 13.94
CA ILE A 77 6.80 2.16 14.47
C ILE A 77 6.52 2.53 15.94
N GLU A 78 5.28 2.89 16.27
CA GLU A 78 4.88 3.28 17.63
C GLU A 78 4.92 2.12 18.62
N ASN A 79 4.60 0.90 18.17
CA ASN A 79 4.65 -0.30 18.99
C ASN A 79 6.08 -0.80 19.27
N GLN A 80 7.12 -0.14 18.74
CA GLN A 80 8.52 -0.57 18.83
C GLN A 80 8.76 -2.00 18.32
N GLU A 81 7.93 -2.45 17.39
CA GLU A 81 8.14 -3.72 16.68
C GLU A 81 9.23 -3.58 15.60
N VAL A 82 9.74 -2.37 15.42
CA VAL A 82 10.87 -2.07 14.54
C VAL A 82 12.18 -2.21 15.33
N PRO A 83 13.14 -3.03 14.88
CA PRO A 83 14.45 -3.16 15.50
C PRO A 83 15.16 -1.81 15.66
N TYR A 84 15.90 -1.62 16.76
CA TYR A 84 16.66 -0.38 17.06
C TYR A 84 17.69 -0.02 15.97
N ASP A 85 18.13 -1.01 15.21
CA ASP A 85 19.08 -0.92 14.10
C ASP A 85 18.41 -0.74 12.73
N PHE A 86 17.14 -0.30 12.69
CA PHE A 86 16.38 -0.15 11.45
C PHE A 86 15.83 1.27 11.27
N THR A 87 16.00 1.85 10.07
CA THR A 87 15.49 3.17 9.71
C THR A 87 14.63 3.11 8.45
N ILE A 88 13.49 3.81 8.48
CA ILE A 88 12.57 3.95 7.35
C ILE A 88 12.65 5.39 6.82
N HIS A 89 12.83 5.52 5.52
CA HIS A 89 12.88 6.80 4.81
C HIS A 89 11.65 6.94 3.91
N PHE A 90 10.95 8.08 3.98
CA PHE A 90 9.86 8.39 3.07
C PHE A 90 9.93 9.83 2.59
N SER A 91 9.94 10.02 1.27
CA SER A 91 9.92 11.32 0.62
C SER A 91 8.60 11.53 -0.13
N PRO A 92 7.69 12.37 0.39
CA PRO A 92 6.38 12.60 -0.21
C PRO A 92 6.45 13.31 -1.57
N THR A 93 7.51 14.08 -1.83
CA THR A 93 7.68 14.84 -3.07
C THR A 93 8.20 14.00 -4.24
N GLY A 94 8.75 12.81 -3.97
CA GLY A 94 9.33 11.94 -4.99
C GLY A 94 8.63 10.61 -5.19
N GLY A 95 7.71 10.24 -4.28
CA GLY A 95 7.24 8.85 -4.16
C GLY A 95 8.40 7.90 -3.87
N VAL A 96 9.46 8.39 -3.22
CA VAL A 96 10.64 7.60 -2.89
C VAL A 96 10.50 7.09 -1.48
N TRP A 97 10.74 5.81 -1.29
CA TRP A 97 10.85 5.21 0.03
C TRP A 97 12.15 4.42 0.12
N GLY A 98 12.61 4.20 1.34
CA GLY A 98 13.77 3.37 1.57
C GLY A 98 13.83 2.81 2.97
N THR A 99 14.68 1.81 3.13
CA THR A 99 14.98 1.18 4.43
C THR A 99 16.49 1.05 4.56
N GLU A 100 16.97 1.18 5.79
CA GLU A 100 18.37 0.98 6.14
C GLU A 100 18.46 0.11 7.39
N THR A 101 19.38 -0.86 7.38
CA THR A 101 19.65 -1.74 8.54
C THR A 101 21.11 -1.59 8.94
N PHE A 102 21.36 -1.49 10.24
CA PHE A 102 22.68 -1.28 10.82
C PHE A 102 23.14 -2.50 11.63
N SER A 103 24.44 -2.69 11.81
CA SER A 103 24.99 -3.67 12.76
C SER A 103 25.51 -2.95 13.98
N GLU A 104 25.16 -3.41 15.18
CA GLU A 104 25.76 -2.90 16.43
C GLU A 104 27.02 -3.66 16.83
N MET A 105 27.44 -4.70 16.10
CA MET A 105 28.33 -5.70 16.69
C MET A 105 29.69 -5.12 17.11
N TYR A 106 30.20 -4.07 16.44
CA TYR A 106 31.47 -3.42 16.84
C TYR A 106 31.58 -1.91 16.49
N GLU A 107 30.83 -1.41 15.51
CA GLU A 107 30.70 0.00 15.08
C GLU A 107 29.40 0.10 14.26
N VAL A 108 28.68 1.24 14.28
CA VAL A 108 27.45 1.41 13.46
C VAL A 108 27.82 1.35 11.99
N GLN A 109 27.56 0.21 11.35
CA GLN A 109 27.81 -0.04 9.93
C GLN A 109 26.50 -0.30 9.20
N LEU A 110 26.28 0.38 8.08
CA LEU A 110 25.16 0.13 7.18
C LEU A 110 25.34 -1.24 6.53
N ILE A 111 24.44 -2.18 6.83
CA ILE A 111 24.48 -3.55 6.29
C ILE A 111 23.72 -3.62 4.97
N ASN A 112 22.52 -3.04 4.96
CA ASN A 112 21.61 -3.08 3.82
C ASN A 112 20.93 -1.72 3.67
N SER A 113 20.79 -1.27 2.42
CA SER A 113 19.93 -0.16 2.07
C SER A 113 19.10 -0.48 0.83
N LEU A 114 17.82 -0.12 0.89
CA LEU A 114 16.92 -0.15 -0.27
C LEU A 114 16.39 1.26 -0.47
N MET A 115 16.42 1.75 -1.69
CA MET A 115 15.70 2.95 -2.09
C MET A 115 14.95 2.68 -3.40
N GLU A 116 13.65 2.88 -3.36
CA GLU A 116 12.78 2.68 -4.51
C GLU A 116 11.89 3.89 -4.75
N ARG A 117 11.63 4.14 -6.04
CA ARG A 117 10.63 5.11 -6.47
C ARG A 117 9.32 4.41 -6.82
N ALA A 118 8.22 5.01 -6.42
CA ALA A 118 6.89 4.68 -6.85
C ALA A 118 6.23 5.93 -7.44
N GLY A 119 5.37 5.76 -8.44
CA GLY A 119 4.73 6.89 -9.14
C GLY A 119 3.81 7.74 -8.24
N THR A 120 3.38 7.22 -7.08
CA THR A 120 2.48 7.88 -6.12
C THR A 120 2.90 7.57 -4.68
N GLY A 121 2.48 8.40 -3.73
CA GLY A 121 2.72 8.17 -2.30
C GLY A 121 2.12 6.85 -1.80
N ALA A 122 0.87 6.56 -2.20
CA ALA A 122 0.20 5.32 -1.84
C ALA A 122 0.97 4.08 -2.36
N ASN A 123 1.47 4.14 -3.59
CA ASN A 123 2.29 3.05 -4.14
C ASN A 123 3.63 2.89 -3.42
N ALA A 124 4.26 4.00 -3.00
CA ALA A 124 5.51 3.97 -2.26
C ALA A 124 5.29 3.30 -0.89
N LYS A 125 4.28 3.72 -0.13
CA LYS A 125 3.93 3.12 1.16
C LYS A 125 3.53 1.66 1.02
N ALA A 126 2.75 1.30 0.00
CA ALA A 126 2.37 -0.09 -0.26
C ALA A 126 3.57 -0.99 -0.55
N LYS A 127 4.49 -0.55 -1.42
CA LYS A 127 5.73 -1.28 -1.71
C LYS A 127 6.61 -1.44 -0.46
N MET A 128 6.72 -0.38 0.33
CA MET A 128 7.45 -0.40 1.58
C MET A 128 6.86 -1.43 2.54
N LEU A 129 5.55 -1.39 2.78
CA LEU A 129 4.88 -2.33 3.68
C LEU A 129 5.03 -3.78 3.19
N ILE A 130 4.88 -4.02 1.87
CA ILE A 130 5.14 -5.34 1.27
C ILE A 130 6.57 -5.81 1.53
N HIS A 131 7.56 -4.93 1.38
CA HIS A 131 8.96 -5.27 1.61
C HIS A 131 9.21 -5.63 3.08
N LEU A 132 8.69 -4.83 4.02
CA LEU A 132 8.83 -5.10 5.45
C LEU A 132 8.24 -6.47 5.82
N LEU A 133 7.01 -6.74 5.36
CA LEU A 133 6.31 -8.01 5.64
C LEU A 133 6.96 -9.23 4.96
N LYS A 134 7.49 -9.09 3.74
CA LYS A 134 8.11 -10.21 3.01
C LYS A 134 9.48 -10.60 3.55
N ASN A 135 10.16 -9.70 4.25
CA ASN A 135 11.49 -9.93 4.83
C ASN A 135 11.42 -10.13 6.34
N ASP A 136 10.21 -10.34 6.89
CA ASP A 136 9.97 -10.53 8.32
C ASP A 136 10.59 -9.41 9.19
N LEU A 137 10.63 -8.18 8.65
CA LEU A 137 11.14 -6.99 9.33
C LEU A 137 10.09 -6.38 10.27
N ILE A 138 8.82 -6.74 10.04
CA ILE A 138 7.67 -6.46 10.90
C ILE A 138 6.76 -7.70 10.89
N GLU A 139 5.93 -7.88 11.92
CA GLU A 139 5.01 -9.02 12.01
C GLU A 139 3.70 -8.79 11.21
N LYS A 140 2.76 -9.74 11.25
CA LYS A 140 1.49 -9.72 10.49
C LYS A 140 0.27 -9.44 11.37
#